data_AF-A0AAW8RCR5-F1
#
_entry.id   AF-A0AAW8RCR5-F1
#
_cell.length_a   1.000
_cell.length_b   1.000
_cell.length_c   1.000
_cell.angle_alpha   90.00
_cell.angle_beta   90.00
_cell.angle_gamma   90.00
#
_symmetry.space_group_name_H-M   'P 1'
#
loop_
_entity.id
_entity.type
_entity.pdbx_description
1 polymer ?
#
loop_
_entity_poly.entity_id
_entity_poly.type
_entity_poly.pdbx_seq_one_letter_code
_entity_poly.pdbx_strand_id
1 'polypeptide(L)'
;FEIIASQTEPVQVSKTNKKMLGEVILTKTADTNNGKKLEGAVFELKDSNGIVLKNQLSTNSQGELTVKDLEPGDYQFVETKAPKGYELDEMPIYFTIATNQTQTIRVNKVNKKSNTVENETSDDKTNSPNLPVDKNQANKQNQIPALGESPQSMLAFLGISTLFISIILIMGKKRVRK
;
A
#
# COMPACT_ATOMS: atom_id res chain seq x y z
N PHE A 1 5.02 -44.93 16.46
CA PHE A 1 6.12 -45.66 17.11
C PHE A 1 5.50 -46.70 18.01
N GLU A 2 6.19 -47.81 18.22
CA GLU A 2 5.72 -48.93 19.03
C GLU A 2 6.69 -49.09 20.19
N ILE A 3 6.17 -49.22 21.41
CA ILE A 3 6.95 -49.41 22.63
C ILE A 3 6.83 -50.88 22.99
N ILE A 4 7.96 -51.59 23.01
CA ILE A 4 8.01 -53.01 23.34
C ILE A 4 8.41 -53.22 24.81
N ALA A 5 7.89 -54.29 25.41
CA ALA A 5 8.19 -54.62 26.80
C ALA A 5 9.69 -54.86 27.02
N SER A 6 10.23 -54.31 28.11
CA SER A 6 11.66 -54.37 28.49
C SER A 6 12.62 -53.50 27.67
N GLN A 7 12.11 -52.50 26.94
CA GLN A 7 12.95 -51.45 26.36
C GLN A 7 13.73 -50.69 27.45
N THR A 8 15.06 -50.64 27.32
CA THR A 8 15.97 -49.92 28.22
C THR A 8 16.56 -48.64 27.63
N GLU A 9 16.49 -48.47 26.31
CA GLU A 9 16.94 -47.26 25.62
C GLU A 9 15.75 -46.39 25.16
N PRO A 10 15.82 -45.06 25.26
CA PRO A 10 14.73 -44.19 24.83
C PRO A 10 14.54 -44.24 23.30
N VAL A 11 13.30 -44.47 22.84
CA VAL A 11 12.96 -44.30 21.42
C VAL A 11 13.06 -42.82 21.07
N GLN A 12 13.99 -42.48 20.18
CA GLN A 12 14.14 -41.13 19.66
C GLN A 12 13.10 -40.89 18.57
N VAL A 13 12.24 -39.89 18.78
CA VAL A 13 11.30 -39.40 17.77
C VAL A 13 11.71 -38.01 17.33
N SER A 14 12.03 -37.85 16.05
CA SER A 14 12.34 -36.55 15.45
C SER A 14 11.22 -36.13 14.51
N LYS A 15 10.74 -34.88 14.64
CA LYS A 15 9.83 -34.26 13.67
C LYS A 15 10.47 -32.99 13.12
N THR A 16 10.65 -32.93 11.81
CA THR A 16 11.17 -31.73 11.13
C THR A 16 10.02 -30.74 10.91
N ASN A 17 10.16 -29.50 11.39
CA ASN A 17 9.25 -28.42 11.03
C ASN A 17 9.72 -27.75 9.74
N LYS A 18 8.88 -27.72 8.70
CA LYS A 18 9.19 -27.01 7.47
C LYS A 18 8.75 -25.56 7.61
N LYS A 19 9.69 -24.62 7.43
CA LYS A 19 9.35 -23.19 7.38
C LYS A 19 8.43 -22.93 6.19
N MET A 20 7.23 -22.45 6.46
CA MET A 20 6.30 -21.99 5.43
C MET A 20 6.56 -20.52 5.18
N LEU A 21 6.86 -20.17 3.93
CA LEU A 21 7.03 -18.80 3.49
C LEU A 21 5.72 -18.27 2.91
N GLY A 22 5.49 -16.98 3.08
CA GLY A 22 4.30 -16.28 2.64
C GLY A 22 4.53 -15.49 1.34
N GLU A 23 3.40 -15.06 0.79
CA GLU A 23 3.31 -14.20 -0.39
C GLU A 23 2.35 -13.04 -0.09
N VAL A 24 2.69 -11.86 -0.60
CA VAL A 24 1.83 -10.68 -0.59
C VAL A 24 1.71 -10.10 -2.00
N ILE A 25 0.50 -9.65 -2.33
CA ILE A 25 0.21 -8.89 -3.55
C ILE A 25 -0.33 -7.52 -3.14
N LEU A 26 0.35 -6.47 -3.58
CA LEU A 26 -0.13 -5.10 -3.51
C LEU A 26 -0.81 -4.73 -4.82
N THR A 27 -2.01 -4.13 -4.73
CA THR A 27 -2.73 -3.59 -5.87
C THR A 27 -2.83 -2.06 -5.77
N LYS A 28 -2.39 -1.39 -6.83
CA LYS A 28 -2.31 0.06 -6.94
C LYS A 28 -3.43 0.61 -7.80
N THR A 29 -4.19 1.57 -7.28
CA THR A 29 -5.30 2.21 -8.00
C THR A 29 -5.26 3.73 -7.91
N ALA A 30 -5.99 4.38 -8.82
CA ALA A 30 -6.38 5.77 -8.70
C ALA A 30 -7.53 5.94 -7.69
N ASP A 31 -7.64 7.12 -7.08
CA ASP A 31 -8.80 7.56 -6.29
C ASP A 31 -10.04 7.85 -7.15
N THR A 32 -9.79 8.17 -8.42
CA THR A 32 -10.77 8.53 -9.45
C THR A 32 -10.84 7.44 -10.53
N ASN A 33 -11.67 7.66 -11.56
CA ASN A 33 -11.79 6.76 -12.72
C ASN A 33 -12.09 5.29 -12.34
N ASN A 34 -13.03 5.10 -11.42
CA ASN A 34 -13.49 3.78 -10.96
C ASN A 34 -12.36 2.86 -10.46
N GLY A 35 -11.31 3.42 -9.85
CA GLY A 35 -10.21 2.62 -9.30
C GLY A 35 -9.29 2.06 -10.38
N LYS A 36 -9.06 2.82 -11.47
CA LYS A 36 -8.10 2.47 -12.54
C LYS A 36 -6.80 1.93 -11.94
N LYS A 37 -6.35 0.77 -12.43
CA LYS A 37 -5.07 0.15 -12.06
C LYS A 37 -3.89 1.00 -12.53
N LEU A 38 -2.87 1.15 -11.67
CA LEU A 38 -1.73 2.03 -11.94
C LEU A 38 -0.41 1.26 -11.99
N GLU A 39 0.19 1.25 -13.17
CA GLU A 39 1.53 0.75 -13.43
C GLU A 39 2.61 1.77 -13.03
N GLY A 40 3.79 1.27 -12.67
CA GLY A 40 5.00 2.09 -12.50
C GLY A 40 5.11 2.84 -11.16
N ALA A 41 4.22 2.56 -10.19
CA ALA A 41 4.46 2.96 -8.80
C ALA A 41 5.66 2.16 -8.27
N VAL A 42 6.58 2.79 -7.54
CA VAL A 42 7.76 2.13 -6.96
C VAL A 42 7.65 2.12 -5.45
N PHE A 43 7.96 0.99 -4.85
CA PHE A 43 7.88 0.74 -3.42
C PHE A 43 9.19 0.21 -2.83
N GLU A 44 9.35 0.45 -1.54
CA GLU A 44 10.20 -0.31 -0.64
C GLU A 44 9.36 -1.28 0.18
N LEU A 45 9.92 -2.46 0.45
CA LEU A 45 9.44 -3.37 1.49
C LEU A 45 10.33 -3.22 2.71
N LYS A 46 9.73 -2.96 3.87
CA LYS A 46 10.43 -2.85 5.15
C LYS A 46 9.89 -3.84 6.17
N ASP A 47 10.70 -4.19 7.15
CA ASP A 47 10.26 -4.90 8.34
C ASP A 47 9.57 -3.96 9.35
N SER A 48 9.16 -4.51 10.50
CA SER A 48 8.54 -3.78 11.61
C SER A 48 9.43 -2.75 12.29
N ASN A 49 10.75 -2.85 12.13
CA ASN A 49 11.72 -1.88 12.64
C ASN A 49 12.01 -0.77 11.61
N GLY A 50 11.40 -0.82 10.43
CA GLY A 50 11.64 0.11 9.33
C GLY A 50 12.91 -0.19 8.53
N ILE A 51 13.53 -1.37 8.71
CA ILE A 51 14.68 -1.79 7.92
C ILE A 51 14.21 -2.18 6.53
N VAL A 52 14.84 -1.59 5.50
CA VAL A 52 14.55 -1.90 4.10
C VAL A 52 15.07 -3.31 3.77
N LEU A 53 14.15 -4.19 3.39
CA LEU A 53 14.44 -5.57 2.98
C LEU A 53 14.56 -5.68 1.46
N LYS A 54 13.74 -4.93 0.72
CA LYS A 54 13.75 -4.85 -0.74
C LYS A 54 13.42 -3.43 -1.19
N ASN A 55 14.03 -3.00 -2.28
CA ASN A 55 13.81 -1.69 -2.89
C ASN A 55 13.41 -1.85 -4.36
N GLN A 56 13.06 -0.73 -5.00
CA GLN A 56 12.76 -0.66 -6.44
C GLN A 56 11.68 -1.66 -6.91
N LEU A 57 10.73 -1.95 -6.05
CA LEU A 57 9.62 -2.86 -6.34
C LEU A 57 8.53 -2.10 -7.09
N SER A 58 8.34 -2.40 -8.38
CA SER A 58 7.40 -1.65 -9.21
C SER A 58 6.09 -2.40 -9.47
N THR A 59 4.97 -1.66 -9.54
CA THR A 59 3.70 -2.22 -10.02
C THR A 59 3.73 -2.45 -11.52
N ASN A 60 3.21 -3.60 -11.96
CA ASN A 60 3.11 -3.98 -13.36
C ASN A 60 1.90 -3.32 -14.07
N SER A 61 1.65 -3.69 -15.33
CA SER A 61 0.54 -3.17 -16.15
C SER A 61 -0.86 -3.46 -15.59
N GLN A 62 -1.00 -4.44 -14.69
CA GLN A 62 -2.24 -4.71 -13.96
C GLN A 62 -2.34 -3.93 -12.64
N GLY A 63 -1.38 -3.04 -12.39
CA GLY A 63 -1.23 -2.31 -11.14
C GLY A 63 -0.85 -3.19 -9.96
N GLU A 64 -0.23 -4.34 -10.21
CA GLU A 64 0.11 -5.30 -9.16
C GLU A 64 1.61 -5.35 -8.90
N LEU A 65 1.96 -5.51 -7.63
CA LEU A 65 3.31 -5.81 -7.15
C LEU A 65 3.23 -7.07 -6.28
N THR A 66 4.03 -8.10 -6.58
CA THR A 66 4.06 -9.35 -5.83
C THR A 66 5.42 -9.54 -5.14
N VAL A 67 5.39 -9.90 -3.85
CA VAL A 67 6.58 -10.35 -3.12
C VAL A 67 6.32 -11.73 -2.53
N LYS A 68 7.21 -12.67 -2.84
CA LYS A 68 7.19 -14.05 -2.38
C LYS A 68 8.28 -14.31 -1.36
N ASP A 69 8.25 -15.51 -0.80
CA ASP A 69 9.29 -16.06 0.06
C ASP A 69 9.52 -15.24 1.34
N LEU A 70 8.44 -14.62 1.85
CA LEU A 70 8.49 -13.86 3.09
C LEU A 70 8.40 -14.78 4.29
N GLU A 71 9.24 -14.54 5.28
CA GLU A 71 9.16 -15.25 6.54
C GLU A 71 7.94 -14.78 7.34
N PRO A 72 7.47 -15.56 8.33
CA PRO A 72 6.47 -15.05 9.27
C PRO A 72 6.99 -13.80 9.99
N GLY A 73 6.20 -12.74 10.00
CA GLY A 73 6.60 -11.44 10.53
C GLY A 73 5.69 -10.31 10.09
N ASP A 74 5.98 -9.12 10.62
CA ASP A 74 5.28 -7.87 10.29
C ASP A 74 6.11 -7.02 9.33
N TYR A 75 5.43 -6.47 8.34
CA TYR A 75 6.03 -5.78 7.22
C TYR A 75 5.24 -4.53 6.84
N GLN A 76 5.87 -3.69 6.02
CA GLN A 76 5.22 -2.55 5.41
C GLN A 76 5.72 -2.29 3.99
N PHE A 77 4.80 -1.88 3.11
CA PHE A 77 5.15 -1.23 1.86
C PHE A 77 5.15 0.29 2.03
N VAL A 78 6.18 0.96 1.51
CA VAL A 78 6.27 2.42 1.44
C VAL A 78 6.47 2.83 -0.02
N GLU A 79 5.57 3.66 -0.56
CA GLU A 79 5.73 4.17 -1.92
C GLU A 79 6.86 5.20 -1.94
N THR A 80 7.83 5.01 -2.84
CA THR A 80 8.98 5.90 -3.02
C THR A 80 8.92 6.68 -4.33
N LYS A 81 8.08 6.25 -5.28
CA LYS A 81 7.79 6.97 -6.51
C LYS A 81 6.36 6.71 -6.97
N ALA A 82 5.60 7.79 -7.18
CA ALA A 82 4.27 7.70 -7.75
C ALA A 82 4.31 7.34 -9.26
N PRO A 83 3.25 6.71 -9.78
CA PRO A 83 2.99 6.64 -11.22
C PRO A 83 2.95 8.02 -11.88
N LYS A 84 3.24 8.11 -13.18
CA LYS A 84 3.19 9.39 -13.93
C LYS A 84 1.82 10.06 -13.78
N GLY A 85 1.84 11.33 -13.38
CA GLY A 85 0.63 12.16 -13.24
C GLY A 85 -0.20 11.83 -12.00
N TYR A 86 0.37 11.19 -10.98
CA TYR A 86 -0.23 10.96 -9.67
C TYR A 86 0.65 11.55 -8.57
N GLU A 87 0.03 11.89 -7.45
CA GLU A 87 0.74 12.35 -6.25
C GLU A 87 1.39 11.16 -5.53
N LEU A 88 2.57 11.39 -4.93
CA LEU A 88 3.24 10.41 -4.08
C LEU A 88 2.52 10.31 -2.74
N ASP A 89 2.20 9.09 -2.32
CA ASP A 89 1.63 8.83 -0.99
C ASP A 89 2.57 7.90 -0.20
N GLU A 90 3.45 8.52 0.58
CA GLU A 90 4.44 7.84 1.43
C GLU A 90 3.82 7.14 2.67
N MET A 91 2.51 7.24 2.90
CA MET A 91 1.88 6.55 4.05
C MET A 91 2.08 5.04 3.96
N PRO A 92 2.69 4.39 4.96
CA PRO A 92 2.96 2.95 4.90
C PRO A 92 1.71 2.09 4.86
N ILE A 93 1.83 0.93 4.21
CA ILE A 93 0.80 -0.12 4.20
C ILE A 93 1.33 -1.32 4.96
N TYR A 94 0.78 -1.53 6.15
CA TYR A 94 1.17 -2.62 7.03
C TYR A 94 0.49 -3.92 6.64
N PHE A 95 1.21 -5.04 6.77
CA PHE A 95 0.68 -6.38 6.65
C PHE A 95 1.52 -7.39 7.45
N THR A 96 0.91 -8.52 7.77
CA THR A 96 1.54 -9.59 8.54
C THR A 96 1.53 -10.89 7.74
N ILE A 97 2.66 -11.59 7.73
CA ILE A 97 2.75 -12.97 7.28
C ILE A 97 2.65 -13.86 8.53
N ALA A 98 1.56 -14.63 8.64
CA ALA A 98 1.36 -15.50 9.78
C ALA A 98 2.19 -16.79 9.68
N THR A 99 2.50 -17.40 10.82
CA THR A 99 3.08 -18.75 10.83
C THR A 99 2.12 -19.75 10.19
N ASN A 100 2.63 -20.63 9.33
CA ASN A 100 1.85 -21.63 8.59
C ASN A 100 0.74 -21.04 7.71
N GLN A 101 0.92 -19.81 7.22
CA GLN A 101 -0.01 -19.17 6.31
C GLN A 101 -0.13 -19.96 5.00
N THR A 102 -1.36 -20.25 4.60
CA THR A 102 -1.68 -20.96 3.33
C THR A 102 -2.27 -20.04 2.27
N GLN A 103 -2.74 -18.85 2.66
CA GLN A 103 -3.39 -17.88 1.77
C GLN A 103 -2.45 -16.73 1.43
N THR A 104 -2.50 -16.25 0.18
CA THR A 104 -1.79 -15.03 -0.23
C THR A 104 -2.44 -13.79 0.41
N ILE A 105 -1.63 -12.94 1.05
CA ILE A 105 -2.09 -11.65 1.57
C ILE A 105 -2.29 -10.68 0.40
N ARG A 106 -3.37 -9.90 0.45
CA ARG A 106 -3.66 -8.85 -0.53
C ARG A 106 -3.85 -7.52 0.16
N VAL A 107 -3.16 -6.49 -0.33
CA VAL A 107 -3.24 -5.12 0.17
C VAL A 107 -3.45 -4.14 -0.98
N ASN A 108 -4.01 -2.97 -0.69
CA ASN A 108 -4.34 -1.97 -1.70
C ASN A 108 -3.69 -0.62 -1.37
N LYS A 109 -3.31 0.14 -2.41
CA LYS A 109 -2.80 1.52 -2.28
C LYS A 109 -3.41 2.44 -3.33
N VAL A 110 -3.99 3.55 -2.89
CA VAL A 110 -4.65 4.53 -3.75
C VAL A 110 -3.78 5.77 -3.89
N ASN A 111 -3.63 6.33 -5.09
CA ASN A 111 -3.03 7.65 -5.27
C ASN A 111 -4.05 8.62 -5.86
N LYS A 112 -3.89 9.88 -5.49
CA LYS A 112 -4.64 10.99 -6.06
C LYS A 112 -4.04 11.41 -7.39
N LYS A 113 -4.89 11.77 -8.34
CA LYS A 113 -4.44 12.35 -9.61
C LYS A 113 -3.74 13.68 -9.32
N SER A 114 -2.56 13.90 -9.90
CA SER A 114 -1.85 15.18 -9.75
C SER A 114 -2.52 16.25 -10.61
N ASN A 115 -2.72 17.45 -10.05
CA ASN A 115 -3.30 18.60 -10.74
C ASN A 115 -2.29 19.41 -11.58
N THR A 116 -1.16 18.81 -11.96
CA THR A 116 -0.12 19.53 -12.69
C THR A 116 -0.53 19.65 -14.17
N VAL A 117 -0.69 20.88 -14.67
CA VAL A 117 -0.87 21.18 -16.09
C VAL A 117 0.39 20.71 -16.81
N GLU A 118 0.29 19.58 -17.53
CA GLU A 118 1.34 19.11 -18.41
C GLU A 118 1.47 20.13 -19.56
N ASN A 119 2.33 21.14 -19.40
CA ASN A 119 2.88 21.86 -20.55
C ASN A 119 3.78 20.88 -21.28
N GLU A 120 3.19 20.04 -22.13
CA GLU A 120 3.95 19.21 -23.05
C GLU A 120 4.74 20.13 -23.99
N THR A 121 6.06 20.11 -23.82
CA THR A 121 6.99 20.76 -24.75
C THR A 121 6.89 19.97 -26.05
N SER A 122 6.23 20.57 -27.03
CA SER A 122 6.08 20.03 -28.38
C SER A 122 7.35 20.31 -29.15
N ASP A 123 8.28 19.36 -29.20
CA ASP A 123 9.45 19.46 -30.07
C ASP A 123 9.20 18.78 -31.43
N ASP A 124 9.18 19.65 -32.44
CA ASP A 124 9.75 19.52 -33.80
C ASP A 124 8.87 19.21 -35.05
N LYS A 125 8.54 20.34 -35.72
CA LYS A 125 8.64 20.68 -37.16
C LYS A 125 7.80 19.99 -38.24
N THR A 126 6.93 20.81 -38.85
CA THR A 126 7.08 21.31 -40.25
C THR A 126 6.41 22.69 -40.44
N ASN A 127 7.18 23.71 -40.87
CA ASN A 127 6.73 25.01 -41.43
C ASN A 127 6.00 24.80 -42.77
N SER A 128 5.03 25.60 -43.27
CA SER A 128 4.93 27.07 -43.48
C SER A 128 3.58 27.37 -44.22
N PRO A 129 3.11 28.61 -44.52
CA PRO A 129 3.07 29.89 -43.79
C PRO A 129 1.64 30.57 -43.69
N ASN A 130 1.46 31.42 -42.65
CA ASN A 130 0.61 32.64 -42.44
C ASN A 130 -0.36 33.15 -43.54
N LEU A 131 -1.52 33.83 -43.33
CA LEU A 131 -2.15 34.78 -42.36
C LEU A 131 -3.61 35.06 -42.91
N PRO A 132 -4.56 35.81 -42.28
CA PRO A 132 -4.38 36.84 -41.27
C PRO A 132 -5.29 36.79 -40.01
N VAL A 133 -4.82 37.57 -39.04
CA VAL A 133 -5.41 38.02 -37.78
C VAL A 133 -6.77 38.68 -37.99
N ASP A 134 -7.79 38.27 -37.23
CA ASP A 134 -8.92 39.13 -36.86
C ASP A 134 -8.96 39.30 -35.33
N LYS A 135 -8.88 40.55 -34.91
CA LYS A 135 -9.02 40.99 -33.53
C LYS A 135 -10.49 41.34 -33.35
N ASN A 136 -11.15 40.71 -32.37
CA ASN A 136 -12.15 41.30 -31.46
C ASN A 136 -13.25 40.28 -31.12
N GLN A 137 -13.25 39.76 -29.88
CA GLN A 137 -14.51 39.64 -29.12
C GLN A 137 -14.25 39.59 -27.60
N ALA A 138 -14.45 40.78 -27.03
CA ALA A 138 -14.98 41.13 -25.70
C ALA A 138 -14.80 40.18 -24.49
N ASN A 139 -14.06 40.72 -23.52
CA ASN A 139 -14.09 40.42 -22.09
C ASN A 139 -15.40 40.91 -21.42
N LYS A 140 -16.12 40.00 -20.76
CA LYS A 140 -16.99 40.17 -19.56
C LYS A 140 -17.16 38.74 -18.99
N GLN A 141 -16.89 38.39 -17.74
CA GLN A 141 -17.26 39.03 -16.49
C GLN A 141 -16.39 38.46 -15.34
N ASN A 142 -15.83 39.33 -14.50
CA ASN A 142 -15.26 38.94 -13.19
C ASN A 142 -16.38 38.67 -12.18
N GLN A 143 -16.28 37.59 -11.39
CA GLN A 143 -16.91 37.52 -10.07
C GLN A 143 -16.00 36.77 -9.09
N ILE A 144 -15.70 37.42 -7.96
CA ILE A 144 -14.85 36.95 -6.83
C ILE A 144 -15.75 36.28 -5.75
N PRO A 145 -15.22 35.58 -4.72
CA PRO A 145 -15.79 34.36 -4.15
C PRO A 145 -16.77 34.60 -2.99
N ALA A 146 -17.64 33.63 -2.71
CA ALA A 146 -18.42 33.60 -1.47
C ALA A 146 -17.77 32.65 -0.45
N LEU A 147 -17.55 33.16 0.76
CA LEU A 147 -17.04 32.48 1.94
C LEU A 147 -18.23 31.89 2.73
N GLY A 148 -18.20 30.59 3.05
CA GLY A 148 -19.00 30.00 4.14
C GLY A 148 -19.98 28.89 3.75
N GLU A 149 -19.52 27.63 3.77
CA GLU A 149 -20.34 26.43 4.02
C GLU A 149 -19.44 25.44 4.81
N SER A 150 -19.96 24.85 5.88
CA SER A 150 -19.23 24.01 6.86
C SER A 150 -19.09 22.55 6.43
N PRO A 151 -18.04 21.80 6.82
CA PRO A 151 -17.91 20.39 6.43
C PRO A 151 -18.65 19.48 7.42
N GLN A 152 -19.91 19.13 7.12
CA GLN A 152 -20.65 18.09 7.85
C GLN A 152 -21.22 16.97 6.96
N SER A 153 -20.48 16.53 5.94
CA SER A 153 -20.85 15.31 5.21
C SER A 153 -19.65 14.50 4.70
N MET A 154 -18.60 14.37 5.52
CA MET A 154 -17.63 13.28 5.35
C MET A 154 -18.08 12.05 6.17
N LEU A 155 -19.09 11.35 5.67
CA LEU A 155 -19.35 9.95 6.05
C LEU A 155 -19.82 9.18 4.81
N ALA A 156 -18.87 8.52 4.15
CA ALA A 156 -19.14 7.37 3.31
C ALA A 156 -18.00 6.36 3.48
N PHE A 157 -18.15 5.54 4.52
CA PHE A 157 -17.53 4.24 4.75
C PHE A 157 -16.01 4.16 4.56
N LEU A 158 -15.27 4.57 5.61
CA LEU A 158 -14.06 3.83 5.99
C LEU A 158 -14.42 2.33 5.95
N GLY A 159 -13.62 1.55 5.23
CA GLY A 159 -13.68 0.09 5.31
C GLY A 159 -13.78 -0.31 6.77
N ILE A 160 -14.80 -1.09 7.09
CA ILE A 160 -14.98 -1.67 8.40
C ILE A 160 -13.84 -2.69 8.57
N SER A 161 -12.65 -2.20 8.94
CA SER A 161 -11.69 -2.98 9.68
C SER A 161 -12.21 -2.93 11.11
N THR A 162 -13.11 -3.86 11.44
CA THR A 162 -13.47 -4.10 12.83
C THR A 162 -12.21 -4.53 13.57
N LEU A 163 -11.63 -3.57 14.28
CA LEU A 163 -11.11 -3.66 15.64
C LEU A 163 -11.08 -5.08 16.23
N PHE A 164 -10.00 -5.84 15.98
CA PHE A 164 -9.52 -6.85 16.92
C PHE A 164 -8.32 -6.28 17.67
N ILE A 165 -8.56 -5.25 18.50
CA ILE A 165 -7.62 -4.85 19.54
C ILE A 165 -8.40 -4.74 20.84
N SER A 166 -8.48 -5.85 21.57
CA SER A 166 -8.67 -5.83 23.01
C SER A 166 -8.30 -7.19 23.60
N ILE A 167 -7.11 -7.26 24.20
CA ILE A 167 -6.82 -7.73 25.56
C ILE A 167 -5.29 -7.81 25.66
N ILE A 168 -4.66 -6.71 26.09
CA ILE A 168 -3.35 -6.78 26.75
C ILE A 168 -3.62 -6.90 28.24
N LEU A 169 -3.02 -7.95 28.81
CA LEU A 169 -2.99 -8.35 30.20
C LEU A 169 -2.72 -7.19 31.17
N ILE A 170 -3.67 -6.94 32.09
CA ILE A 170 -3.36 -6.29 33.37
C ILE A 170 -3.01 -7.40 34.37
N MET A 171 -1.72 -7.68 34.51
CA MET A 171 -1.16 -8.30 35.71
C MET A 171 -0.07 -7.38 36.27
N GLY A 172 -0.23 -6.97 37.53
CA GLY A 172 0.92 -6.58 38.36
C GLY A 172 0.78 -5.29 39.14
N LYS A 173 0.12 -5.36 40.32
CA LYS A 173 0.72 -4.73 41.50
C LYS A 173 0.39 -5.52 42.76
N LYS A 174 1.31 -6.40 43.15
CA LYS A 174 1.43 -6.93 44.52
C LYS A 174 1.49 -5.74 45.49
N ARG A 175 0.61 -5.71 46.48
CA ARG A 175 0.91 -5.09 47.77
C ARG A 175 0.77 -6.17 48.84
N VAL A 176 1.92 -6.71 49.23
CA VAL A 176 2.11 -7.33 50.53
C VAL A 176 2.07 -6.21 51.56
N ARG A 177 1.19 -6.30 52.56
CA ARG A 177 1.43 -5.71 53.89
C ARG A 177 0.95 -6.70 54.95
N LYS A 178 1.78 -6.78 55.98
CA LYS A 178 1.80 -7.69 57.13
C LYS A 178 0.47 -7.79 57.86
#